data_AF-K1T2L3-F1
#
_entry.id   AF-K1T2L3-F1
#
_cell.length_a   1.000
_cell.length_b   1.000
_cell.length_c   1.000
_cell.angle_alpha   90.00
_cell.angle_beta   90.00
_cell.angle_gamma   90.00
#
_symmetry.space_group_name_H-M   'P 1'
#
loop_
_entity.id
_entity.type
_entity.pdbx_description
1 polymer ?
#
loop_
_entity_poly.entity_id
_entity_poly.type
_entity_poly.pdbx_seq_one_letter_code
_entity_poly.pdbx_strand_id
1 'polypeptide(L)' 'TFDNDVYDAISLDTCVMQRGVDGGPAPDAVKRQIAELEDRLGGINI' A
#
# COMPACT_ATOMS: atom_id res chain seq x y z
N THR A 1 9.54 9.64 30.05
CA THR A 1 9.57 9.89 28.60
C THR A 1 8.94 8.69 27.92
N PHE A 2 8.31 8.86 26.76
CA PHE A 2 7.97 7.70 25.92
C PHE A 2 9.26 7.12 25.34
N ASP A 3 9.24 5.82 25.04
CA ASP A 3 10.32 5.18 24.31
C ASP A 3 10.32 5.63 22.84
N ASN A 4 11.50 5.55 22.22
CA ASN A 4 11.69 6.02 20.84
C ASN A 4 10.86 5.21 19.82
N ASP A 5 10.56 3.95 20.15
CA ASP A 5 9.79 3.02 19.30
C ASP A 5 8.35 3.47 19.06
N VAL A 6 7.76 4.27 19.96
CA VAL A 6 6.44 4.86 19.80
C VAL A 6 6.41 5.79 18.59
N TYR A 7 7.46 6.58 18.37
CA TYR A 7 7.54 7.51 17.24
C TYR A 7 7.68 6.77 15.91
N ASP A 8 8.42 5.65 15.91
CA ASP A 8 8.53 4.78 14.75
C ASP A 8 7.18 4.11 14.43
N ALA A 9 6.48 3.63 15.45
CA ALA A 9 5.18 2.95 15.31
C ALA A 9 4.08 3.86 14.75
N ILE A 10 4.10 5.16 15.08
CA ILE A 10 3.08 6.13 14.62
C ILE A 10 3.51 6.96 13.40
N SER A 11 4.72 6.75 12.88
CA SER A 11 5.20 7.46 11.69
C SER A 11 4.29 7.22 10.49
N LEU A 12 4.22 8.19 9.58
CA LEU A 12 3.42 8.07 8.35
C LEU A 12 3.89 6.88 7.50
N ASP A 13 5.21 6.69 7.42
CA ASP A 13 5.80 5.57 6.70
C ASP A 13 5.33 4.23 7.28
N THR A 14 5.44 4.02 8.60
CA THR A 14 4.95 2.80 9.25
C THR A 14 3.44 2.62 9.04
N CYS A 15 2.65 3.70 9.16
CA CYS A 15 1.19 3.67 8.96
C CYS A 15 0.81 3.19 7.55
N VAL A 16 1.51 3.66 6.52
CA VAL A 16 1.24 3.27 5.13
C VAL A 16 1.75 1.87 4.84
N MET A 17 2.98 1.56 5.24
CA MET A 17 3.64 0.28 4.94
C MET A 17 2.94 -0.92 5.60
N GLN A 18 2.33 -0.74 6.77
CA GLN A 18 1.63 -1.84 7.46
C GLN A 18 0.23 -2.14 6.88
N ARG A 19 -0.33 -1.27 6.05
CA ARG A 19 -1.68 -1.44 5.48
C ARG A 19 -1.61 -2.15 4.11
N GLY A 20 -1.07 -3.38 4.10
CA GLY A 20 -0.80 -4.19 2.89
C GLY A 20 -1.87 -5.20 2.47
N VAL A 21 -3.06 -5.13 3.07
CA VAL A 21 -4.23 -5.88 2.59
C VAL A 21 -4.62 -5.44 1.17
N ASP A 22 -5.38 -6.27 0.46
CA ASP A 22 -5.88 -5.89 -0.87
C ASP A 22 -6.76 -4.64 -0.80
N GLY A 23 -6.55 -3.70 -1.73
CA GLY A 23 -7.14 -2.36 -1.67
C GLY A 23 -6.44 -1.40 -0.69
N GLY A 24 -5.43 -1.85 0.06
CA GLY A 24 -4.66 -1.04 1.00
C GLY A 24 -3.66 -0.08 0.34
N PRO A 25 -3.20 0.95 1.07
CA PRO A 25 -2.27 1.96 0.56
C PRO A 25 -0.80 1.53 0.56
N ALA A 26 -0.45 0.36 1.14
CA ALA A 26 0.94 -0.07 1.15
C ALA A 26 1.47 -0.23 -0.30
N PRO A 27 2.75 0.09 -0.56
CA PRO A 27 3.28 0.09 -1.92
C PRO A 27 3.15 -1.24 -2.66
N ASP A 28 3.20 -2.37 -1.95
CA ASP A 28 2.99 -3.70 -2.55
C ASP A 28 1.53 -3.91 -2.96
N ALA A 29 0.56 -3.54 -2.10
CA ALA A 29 -0.87 -3.61 -2.39
C ALA A 29 -1.26 -2.68 -3.56
N VAL A 30 -0.68 -1.49 -3.64
CA VAL A 30 -0.90 -0.56 -4.76
C VAL A 30 -0.30 -1.10 -6.06
N LYS A 31 0.91 -1.68 -6.01
CA LYS A 31 1.53 -2.33 -7.19
C LYS A 31 0.68 -3.50 -7.71
N ARG A 32 0.13 -4.34 -6.83
CA ARG A 32 -0.81 -5.41 -7.23
C ARG A 32 -2.04 -4.83 -7.94
N GLN A 33 -2.66 -3.80 -7.35
CA GLN A 33 -3.83 -3.14 -7.93
C GLN A 33 -3.54 -2.52 -9.31
N ILE A 34 -2.39 -1.88 -9.48
CA ILE A 34 -1.98 -1.32 -10.78
C ILE A 34 -1.84 -2.44 -11.80
N ALA A 35 -1.14 -3.53 -11.48
CA ALA A 35 -0.96 -4.65 -12.40
C ALA A 35 -2.29 -5.30 -12.81
N GLU A 36 -3.22 -5.50 -11.86
CA GLU A 36 -4.57 -5.99 -12.15
C GLU A 36 -5.36 -5.03 -13.04
N LEU A 37 -5.21 -3.73 -12.84
CA LEU A 37 -5.90 -2.73 -13.64
C LEU A 37 -5.32 -2.64 -15.05
N GLU A 38 -4.00 -2.73 -15.20
CA GLU A 38 -3.31 -2.79 -16.49
C GLU A 38 -3.75 -4.01 -17.30
N ASP A 39 -3.83 -5.19 -16.68
CA ASP A 39 -4.35 -6.40 -17.32
C ASP A 39 -5.80 -6.22 -17.78
N ARG A 40 -6.65 -5.70 -16.90
CA ARG A 40 -8.06 -5.43 -17.20
C ARG A 40 -8.22 -4.42 -18.33
N LEU A 41 -7.47 -3.32 -18.32
CA LEU A 41 -7.56 -2.28 -19.35
C LEU A 41 -6.95 -2.73 -20.68
N GLY A 42 -5.83 -3.46 -20.66
CA GLY A 42 -5.22 -4.01 -21.87
C GLY A 42 -6.06 -5.07 -22.56
N GLY A 43 -6.90 -5.78 -21.81
CA GLY A 43 -7.91 -6.71 -22.35
C GLY A 43 -9.20 -6.05 -22.84
N ILE A 44 -9.42 -4.76 -22.56
CA ILE A 44 -10.56 -4.02 -23.08
C ILE A 44 -10.16 -3.42 -24.43
N ASN A 45 -10.59 -4.06 -25.51
CA ASN A 45 -10.52 -3.51 -26.85
C ASN A 45 -11.57 -2.37 -26.94
N ILE A 46 -11.17 -1.14 -26.62
CA ILE A 46 -11.96 0.08 -26.87
C ILE A 46 -11.82 0.50 -28.33
#